data_AF-A0A3D8IDE7-F1
#
_entry.id   AF-A0A3D8IDE7-F1
#
_cell.length_a   1.000
_cell.length_b   1.000
_cell.length_c   1.000
_cell.angle_alpha   90.00
_cell.angle_beta   90.00
_cell.angle_gamma   90.00
#
_symmetry.space_group_name_H-M   'P 1'
#
loop_
_entity.id
_entity.type
_entity.pdbx_description
1 polymer ?
#
loop_
_entity_poly.entity_id
_entity_poly.type
_entity_poly.pdbx_seq_one_letter_code
_entity_poly.pdbx_strand_id
1 'polypeptide(L)'
;MIHPIFEIESEFSADILKFSMNSIFAFNTKKEVYWISNTISNNTVKKIAISTIKSSYNNKVSICKTLPLFAYIDINESNVFIMNTQQNKIIQVLKIADSKIESISISDDGENILIGGKNGVLGNWNIYNGQLLNIPIRHKDFVLLSKESPNKRFIVSVGYDKSVMIFDKYKDKLGSLVCNTTSAIKCVNFFKESSILVLGDIKGFVYIIDTNTKNLLHRFQVNYMQIIDIFYYKDSYLFILNENKTISVVDFSIQTKILNSFLKDRTYNSFLIDENQIILSSDNKIIAYNFDDFINVCKDFVDRGEISSAYEFINQNTFLKSEDFYIQLEAKFQSDILEAKALACSNNKNMAINILNNYLNIPNKTHLISNIINEIKSISEFEQLMANSLEVRAIPMVQKKPLLKELKSYIDFETRFSKIILLAKELVKNNKKDDANTIIMQYKKIPSKVRIIQEIFLYPYKVDEAIQAINNKDYKTYFKLKNEYKFVTYLNGASNLEKDGEVIYFKALEAFYSLSIKECKKYTSLLKNFKDYRDFALDLEIKIDEVLIIMEKINSK
;
A
#
# COMPACT_ATOMS: atom_id res chain seq x y z
N MET A 1 -22.19 -3.37 -13.92
CA MET A 1 -21.36 -4.33 -14.67
C MET A 1 -20.20 -3.55 -15.27
N ILE A 2 -18.99 -4.08 -15.21
CA ILE A 2 -17.83 -3.42 -15.84
C ILE A 2 -17.90 -3.73 -17.33
N HIS A 3 -18.02 -2.70 -18.15
CA HIS A 3 -18.06 -2.87 -19.59
C HIS A 3 -16.63 -3.07 -20.11
N PRO A 4 -16.38 -4.09 -20.94
CA PRO A 4 -15.06 -4.26 -21.53
C PRO A 4 -14.77 -3.15 -22.55
N ILE A 5 -13.50 -2.75 -22.67
CA ILE A 5 -13.04 -1.79 -23.68
C ILE A 5 -13.38 -2.30 -25.07
N PHE A 6 -13.14 -3.59 -25.29
CA PHE A 6 -13.61 -4.33 -26.45
C PHE A 6 -13.77 -5.80 -26.05
N GLU A 7 -14.61 -6.49 -26.82
CA GLU A 7 -14.82 -7.92 -26.74
C GLU A 7 -14.74 -8.47 -28.16
N ILE A 8 -13.78 -9.36 -28.38
CA ILE A 8 -13.63 -10.06 -29.65
C ILE A 8 -14.10 -11.49 -29.43
N GLU A 9 -15.23 -11.84 -30.07
CA GLU A 9 -15.64 -13.23 -30.20
C GLU A 9 -14.73 -13.91 -31.23
N SER A 10 -13.94 -14.87 -30.76
CA SER A 10 -13.02 -15.63 -31.59
C SER A 10 -13.43 -17.10 -31.58
N GLU A 11 -13.35 -17.77 -32.72
CA GLU A 11 -13.49 -19.23 -32.77
C GLU A 11 -12.33 -19.97 -32.06
N PHE A 12 -11.45 -19.27 -31.34
CA PHE A 12 -10.19 -19.82 -30.82
C PHE A 12 -9.74 -19.19 -29.50
N SER A 13 -9.06 -20.01 -28.69
CA SER A 13 -8.39 -19.65 -27.43
C SER A 13 -6.98 -19.12 -27.68
N ALA A 14 -6.59 -17.95 -27.15
CA ALA A 14 -5.20 -17.50 -27.23
C ALA A 14 -4.41 -18.02 -26.02
N ASP A 15 -3.40 -18.84 -26.27
CA ASP A 15 -2.51 -19.38 -25.23
C ASP A 15 -1.35 -18.43 -24.93
N ILE A 16 -1.07 -17.50 -25.85
CA ILE A 16 -0.09 -16.42 -25.68
C ILE A 16 -0.72 -15.12 -26.17
N LEU A 17 -0.66 -14.09 -25.34
CA LEU A 17 -1.03 -12.73 -25.68
C LEU A 17 0.21 -11.83 -25.55
N LYS A 18 0.40 -10.95 -26.54
CA LYS A 18 1.37 -9.84 -26.44
C LYS A 18 0.75 -8.57 -27.00
N PHE A 19 1.17 -7.44 -26.46
CA PHE A 19 0.77 -6.12 -26.92
C PHE A 19 1.97 -5.40 -27.53
N SER A 20 1.78 -4.82 -28.72
CA SER A 20 2.79 -4.03 -29.41
C SER A 20 2.10 -3.06 -30.36
N MET A 21 2.51 -1.78 -30.35
CA MET A 21 1.98 -0.74 -31.24
C MET A 21 0.45 -0.69 -31.33
N ASN A 22 -0.25 -0.68 -30.18
CA ASN A 22 -1.73 -0.67 -30.11
C ASN A 22 -2.42 -1.86 -30.80
N SER A 23 -1.67 -2.94 -31.03
CA SER A 23 -2.16 -4.17 -31.61
C SER A 23 -2.02 -5.32 -30.62
N ILE A 24 -3.04 -6.17 -30.57
CA ILE A 24 -3.02 -7.38 -29.77
C ILE A 24 -2.59 -8.52 -30.67
N PHE A 25 -1.55 -9.18 -30.22
CA PHE A 25 -1.00 -10.36 -30.84
C PHE A 25 -1.46 -11.57 -30.03
N ALA A 26 -2.37 -12.32 -30.62
CA ALA A 26 -2.92 -13.53 -30.03
C ALA A 26 -2.41 -14.76 -30.78
N PHE A 27 -1.89 -15.74 -30.05
CA PHE A 27 -1.41 -17.00 -30.61
C PHE A 27 -2.15 -18.17 -29.98
N ASN A 28 -2.70 -19.04 -30.84
CA ASN A 28 -3.28 -20.30 -30.43
C ASN A 28 -2.32 -21.44 -30.80
N THR A 29 -1.78 -22.14 -29.79
CA THR A 29 -0.83 -23.24 -29.98
C THR A 29 -1.47 -24.46 -30.63
N LYS A 30 -2.77 -24.71 -30.40
CA LYS A 30 -3.51 -25.84 -30.96
C LYS A 30 -3.91 -25.64 -32.42
N LYS A 31 -4.22 -24.40 -32.81
CA LYS A 31 -4.69 -24.06 -34.16
C LYS A 31 -3.59 -23.51 -35.07
N GLU A 32 -2.39 -23.27 -34.55
CA GLU A 32 -1.23 -22.74 -35.31
C GLU A 32 -1.57 -21.42 -36.04
N VAL A 33 -2.37 -20.58 -35.39
CA VAL A 33 -2.87 -19.32 -35.97
C VAL A 33 -2.36 -18.16 -35.13
N TYR A 34 -1.78 -17.19 -35.83
CA TYR A 34 -1.39 -15.90 -35.30
C TYR A 34 -2.41 -14.84 -35.73
N TRP A 35 -2.72 -13.95 -34.82
CA TRP A 35 -3.72 -12.92 -35.03
C TRP A 35 -3.18 -11.57 -34.61
N ILE A 36 -3.37 -10.57 -35.49
CA ILE A 36 -3.02 -9.17 -35.23
C ILE A 36 -4.31 -8.37 -35.28
N SER A 37 -4.91 -8.09 -34.12
CA SER A 37 -5.99 -7.11 -34.06
C SER A 37 -5.38 -5.73 -33.95
N ASN A 38 -5.59 -4.90 -34.98
CA ASN A 38 -5.20 -3.49 -34.93
C ASN A 38 -6.37 -2.74 -34.28
N THR A 39 -6.47 -2.74 -32.96
CA THR A 39 -7.71 -2.34 -32.30
C THR A 39 -7.49 -1.53 -31.02
N ILE A 40 -7.25 -0.23 -31.21
CA ILE A 40 -7.91 0.80 -30.39
C ILE A 40 -9.01 1.53 -31.20
N SER A 41 -9.03 1.47 -32.54
CA SER A 41 -9.98 2.28 -33.35
C SER A 41 -11.04 1.52 -34.16
N ASN A 42 -10.80 0.32 -34.70
CA ASN A 42 -11.70 -0.21 -35.76
C ASN A 42 -12.22 -1.65 -35.63
N ASN A 43 -11.91 -2.42 -34.57
CA ASN A 43 -12.27 -3.85 -34.45
C ASN A 43 -11.94 -4.72 -35.69
N THR A 44 -11.15 -4.22 -36.63
CA THR A 44 -10.80 -4.94 -37.86
C THR A 44 -9.60 -5.81 -37.56
N VAL A 45 -9.76 -7.10 -37.82
CA VAL A 45 -8.70 -8.02 -37.47
C VAL A 45 -8.16 -8.78 -38.67
N LYS A 46 -6.84 -8.77 -38.78
CA LYS A 46 -6.10 -9.50 -39.80
C LYS A 46 -5.59 -10.81 -39.21
N LYS A 47 -6.05 -11.91 -39.80
CA LYS A 47 -5.57 -13.27 -39.51
C LYS A 47 -4.35 -13.56 -40.35
N ILE A 48 -3.23 -13.90 -39.72
CA ILE A 48 -2.03 -14.38 -40.41
C ILE A 48 -1.77 -15.80 -39.88
N ALA A 49 -2.16 -16.82 -40.64
CA ALA A 49 -1.89 -18.20 -40.25
C ALA A 49 -0.39 -18.50 -40.45
N ILE A 50 0.27 -19.06 -39.43
CA ILE A 50 1.66 -19.51 -39.50
C ILE A 50 1.62 -21.03 -39.33
N SER A 51 1.50 -21.75 -40.46
CA SER A 51 1.25 -23.20 -40.51
C SER A 51 2.46 -24.09 -40.15
N THR A 52 3.41 -23.57 -39.38
CA THR A 52 4.73 -24.21 -39.17
C THR A 52 5.06 -24.50 -37.71
N ILE A 53 4.17 -24.21 -36.74
CA ILE A 53 4.47 -24.36 -35.30
C ILE A 53 3.81 -25.63 -34.75
N LYS A 54 4.45 -26.79 -34.95
CA LYS A 54 3.89 -28.10 -34.57
C LYS A 54 4.07 -28.53 -33.10
N SER A 55 4.37 -27.62 -32.15
CA SER A 55 4.67 -28.06 -30.77
C SER A 55 4.24 -27.11 -29.65
N SER A 56 3.86 -27.72 -28.53
CA SER A 56 3.05 -27.19 -27.42
C SER A 56 3.83 -26.49 -26.31
N TYR A 57 4.71 -25.52 -26.63
CA TYR A 57 5.44 -24.76 -25.61
C TYR A 57 5.42 -23.24 -25.87
N ASN A 58 5.01 -22.46 -24.87
CA ASN A 58 4.86 -21.00 -24.94
C ASN A 58 6.19 -20.23 -25.18
N ASN A 59 7.35 -20.87 -24.98
CA ASN A 59 8.67 -20.20 -25.03
C ASN A 59 9.31 -20.18 -26.42
N LYS A 60 8.61 -20.72 -27.43
CA LYS A 60 9.11 -20.87 -28.80
C LYS A 60 8.75 -19.71 -29.73
N VAL A 61 8.06 -18.71 -29.18
CA VAL A 61 7.58 -17.53 -29.91
C VAL A 61 7.93 -16.27 -29.12
N SER A 62 8.50 -15.28 -29.81
CA SER A 62 8.77 -13.95 -29.27
C SER A 62 8.22 -12.84 -30.16
N ILE A 63 7.86 -11.70 -29.57
CA ILE A 63 7.31 -10.54 -30.28
C ILE A 63 7.99 -9.31 -29.70
N CYS A 64 8.39 -8.39 -30.57
CA CYS A 64 8.97 -7.11 -30.18
C CYS A 64 7.86 -6.14 -29.76
N LYS A 65 8.08 -5.38 -28.69
CA LYS A 65 7.11 -4.38 -28.21
C LYS A 65 7.06 -3.13 -29.09
N THR A 66 8.19 -2.71 -29.64
CA THR A 66 8.29 -1.43 -30.38
C THR A 66 8.16 -1.63 -31.88
N LEU A 67 8.68 -2.72 -32.44
CA LEU A 67 8.67 -2.97 -33.87
C LEU A 67 7.70 -4.10 -34.23
N PRO A 68 7.15 -4.11 -35.46
CA PRO A 68 6.32 -5.21 -35.97
C PRO A 68 7.17 -6.45 -36.30
N LEU A 69 7.94 -6.94 -35.32
CA LEU A 69 8.85 -8.08 -35.43
C LEU A 69 8.34 -9.24 -34.60
N PHE A 70 8.29 -10.41 -35.23
CA PHE A 70 7.89 -11.67 -34.65
C PHE A 70 8.98 -12.70 -34.90
N ALA A 71 9.35 -13.46 -33.87
CA ALA A 71 10.28 -14.57 -33.99
C ALA A 71 9.62 -15.87 -33.55
N TYR A 72 9.92 -16.95 -34.27
CA TYR A 72 9.48 -18.29 -33.91
C TYR A 72 10.55 -19.34 -34.23
N ILE A 73 10.48 -20.46 -33.52
CA ILE A 73 11.37 -21.62 -33.72
C ILE A 73 10.72 -22.61 -34.70
N ASP A 74 11.52 -23.17 -35.60
CA ASP A 74 11.11 -24.23 -36.53
C ASP A 74 10.71 -25.54 -35.82
N ILE A 75 10.01 -26.44 -36.53
CA ILE A 75 9.59 -27.77 -36.07
C ILE A 75 10.77 -28.60 -35.57
N ASN A 76 11.92 -28.50 -36.25
CA ASN A 76 13.13 -29.23 -35.90
C ASN A 76 13.94 -28.58 -34.76
N GLU A 77 13.46 -27.45 -34.23
CA GLU A 77 14.10 -26.71 -33.13
C GLU A 77 15.53 -26.23 -33.43
N SER A 78 15.93 -26.14 -34.69
CA SER A 78 17.31 -25.78 -35.09
C SER A 78 17.45 -24.37 -35.65
N ASN A 79 16.34 -23.78 -36.09
CA ASN A 79 16.33 -22.47 -36.76
C ASN A 79 15.37 -21.53 -36.05
N VAL A 80 15.74 -20.25 -35.98
CA VAL A 80 14.84 -19.16 -35.59
C VAL A 80 14.52 -18.32 -36.82
N PHE A 81 13.22 -18.17 -37.08
CA PHE A 81 12.71 -17.32 -38.14
C PHE A 81 12.24 -16.01 -37.56
N ILE A 82 12.63 -14.91 -38.20
CA ILE A 82 12.24 -13.55 -37.82
C ILE A 82 11.45 -12.95 -38.97
N MET A 83 10.25 -12.47 -38.67
CA MET A 83 9.27 -12.02 -39.65
C MET A 83 8.77 -10.61 -39.33
N ASN A 84 8.57 -9.80 -40.37
CA ASN A 84 7.84 -8.55 -40.29
C ASN A 84 6.33 -8.85 -40.31
N THR A 85 5.62 -8.48 -39.25
CA THR A 85 4.21 -8.82 -39.07
C THR A 85 3.29 -8.00 -39.96
N GLN A 86 3.66 -6.77 -40.33
CA GLN A 86 2.88 -5.92 -41.23
C GLN A 86 3.00 -6.36 -42.69
N GLN A 87 4.20 -6.74 -43.11
CA GLN A 87 4.48 -7.13 -44.49
C GLN A 87 4.29 -8.62 -44.76
N ASN A 88 4.13 -9.42 -43.69
CA ASN A 88 4.08 -10.89 -43.74
C ASN A 88 5.28 -11.50 -44.50
N LYS A 89 6.49 -11.01 -44.18
CA LYS A 89 7.74 -11.42 -44.83
C LYS A 89 8.79 -11.81 -43.82
N ILE A 90 9.46 -12.94 -44.06
CA ILE A 90 10.63 -13.36 -43.28
C ILE A 90 11.78 -12.40 -43.62
N ILE A 91 12.29 -11.72 -42.60
CA ILE A 91 13.41 -10.78 -42.74
C ILE A 91 14.73 -11.53 -42.55
N GLN A 92 14.78 -12.47 -41.61
CA GLN A 92 16.01 -13.16 -41.24
C GLN A 92 15.74 -14.61 -40.78
N VAL A 93 16.71 -15.48 -41.05
CA VAL A 93 16.75 -16.86 -40.53
C VAL A 93 18.08 -17.09 -39.82
N LEU A 94 18.02 -17.34 -38.53
CA LEU A 94 19.19 -17.66 -37.71
C LEU A 94 19.30 -19.19 -37.58
N LYS A 95 20.39 -19.77 -38.10
CA LYS A 95 20.66 -21.21 -38.04
C LYS A 95 21.58 -21.50 -36.87
N ILE A 96 21.14 -22.34 -35.94
CA ILE A 96 21.93 -22.74 -34.78
C ILE A 96 22.30 -24.22 -34.97
N ALA A 97 23.52 -24.45 -35.44
CA ALA A 97 23.96 -25.77 -35.91
C ALA A 97 24.12 -26.81 -34.79
N ASP A 98 24.41 -26.37 -33.56
CA ASP A 98 24.95 -27.24 -32.50
C ASP A 98 24.02 -27.42 -31.28
N SER A 99 22.74 -27.07 -31.37
CA SER A 99 21.77 -27.32 -30.30
C SER A 99 20.32 -27.18 -30.72
N LYS A 100 19.43 -27.96 -30.10
CA LYS A 100 17.99 -27.69 -30.13
C LYS A 100 17.66 -26.48 -29.27
N ILE A 101 16.86 -25.58 -29.80
CA ILE A 101 16.49 -24.31 -29.20
C ILE A 101 15.26 -24.51 -28.32
N GLU A 102 15.35 -24.02 -27.09
CA GLU A 102 14.29 -24.13 -26.08
C GLU A 102 13.72 -22.75 -25.67
N SER A 103 14.50 -21.68 -25.81
CA SER A 103 14.05 -20.33 -25.45
C SER A 103 14.43 -19.30 -26.52
N ILE A 104 13.47 -18.42 -26.87
CA ILE A 104 13.75 -17.22 -27.65
C ILE A 104 13.15 -15.96 -26.99
N SER A 105 13.87 -14.85 -27.03
CA SER A 105 13.37 -13.54 -26.59
C SER A 105 13.95 -12.42 -27.44
N ILE A 106 13.11 -11.75 -28.21
CA ILE A 106 13.45 -10.51 -28.92
C ILE A 106 13.56 -9.39 -27.88
N SER A 107 14.55 -8.51 -28.06
CA SER A 107 14.72 -7.30 -27.28
C SER A 107 13.59 -6.29 -27.54
N ASP A 108 13.25 -5.46 -26.56
CA ASP A 108 12.12 -4.53 -26.68
C ASP A 108 12.32 -3.50 -27.83
N ASP A 109 13.56 -3.23 -28.24
CA ASP A 109 13.94 -2.38 -29.39
C ASP A 109 14.00 -3.11 -30.75
N GLY A 110 13.93 -4.44 -30.74
CA GLY A 110 14.01 -5.27 -31.95
C GLY A 110 15.38 -5.29 -32.62
N GLU A 111 16.45 -4.90 -31.92
CA GLU A 111 17.82 -4.98 -32.45
C GLU A 111 18.42 -6.38 -32.27
N ASN A 112 18.08 -7.06 -31.18
CA ASN A 112 18.72 -8.27 -30.74
C ASN A 112 17.71 -9.37 -30.37
N ILE A 113 18.17 -10.62 -30.40
CA ILE A 113 17.40 -11.78 -29.95
C ILE A 113 18.27 -12.69 -29.11
N LEU A 114 17.78 -13.01 -27.92
CA LEU A 114 18.34 -14.04 -27.06
C LEU A 114 17.84 -15.40 -27.51
N ILE A 115 18.74 -16.36 -27.66
CA ILE A 115 18.38 -17.74 -27.99
C ILE A 115 19.13 -18.69 -27.05
N GLY A 116 18.38 -19.52 -26.36
CA GLY A 116 18.88 -20.53 -25.42
C GLY A 116 18.62 -21.94 -25.94
N GLY A 117 19.62 -22.80 -25.83
CA GLY A 117 19.57 -24.16 -26.34
C GLY A 117 19.77 -25.25 -25.29
N LYS A 118 19.62 -26.51 -25.74
CA LYS A 118 19.91 -27.73 -24.95
C LYS A 118 21.38 -27.93 -24.61
N ASN A 119 22.28 -27.18 -25.25
CA ASN A 119 23.69 -27.16 -24.90
C ASN A 119 23.99 -26.31 -23.66
N GLY A 120 22.97 -25.67 -23.06
CA GLY A 120 23.10 -24.81 -21.88
C GLY A 120 23.73 -23.45 -22.18
N VAL A 121 23.93 -23.10 -23.45
CA VAL A 121 24.50 -21.82 -23.87
C VAL A 121 23.38 -20.84 -24.20
N LEU A 122 23.48 -19.62 -23.68
CA LEU A 122 22.65 -18.51 -24.10
C LEU A 122 23.44 -17.61 -25.05
N GLY A 123 22.99 -17.50 -26.30
CA GLY A 123 23.54 -16.56 -27.25
C GLY A 123 22.67 -15.30 -27.37
N ASN A 124 23.29 -14.20 -27.83
CA ASN A 124 22.58 -13.03 -28.32
C ASN A 124 22.92 -12.84 -29.79
N TRP A 125 21.93 -12.64 -30.63
CA TRP A 125 22.15 -12.37 -32.04
C TRP A 125 21.61 -11.00 -32.38
N ASN A 126 22.36 -10.24 -33.15
CA ASN A 126 21.82 -9.06 -33.81
C ASN A 126 20.88 -9.53 -34.93
N ILE A 127 19.66 -9.00 -34.92
CA ILE A 127 18.57 -9.44 -35.81
C ILE A 127 18.86 -9.10 -37.27
N TYR A 128 19.50 -7.95 -37.53
CA TYR A 128 19.66 -7.42 -38.89
C TYR A 128 20.84 -8.01 -39.65
N ASN A 129 21.98 -8.19 -38.97
CA ASN A 129 23.18 -8.73 -39.60
C ASN A 129 23.43 -10.21 -39.27
N GLY A 130 22.65 -10.81 -38.36
CA GLY A 130 22.76 -12.20 -37.94
C GLY A 130 24.01 -12.54 -37.13
N GLN A 131 24.78 -11.54 -36.69
CA GLN A 131 26.02 -11.76 -35.95
C GLN A 131 25.75 -12.14 -34.50
N LEU A 132 26.51 -13.11 -33.99
CA LEU A 132 26.48 -13.52 -32.59
C LEU A 132 27.24 -12.50 -31.74
N LEU A 133 26.52 -11.81 -30.88
CA LEU A 133 27.02 -10.97 -29.81
C LEU A 133 27.16 -11.86 -28.56
N ASN A 134 28.35 -12.42 -28.32
CA ASN A 134 28.54 -13.38 -27.23
C ASN A 134 28.06 -12.83 -25.88
N ILE A 135 27.27 -13.63 -25.15
CA ILE A 135 26.96 -13.41 -23.74
C ILE A 135 27.66 -14.50 -22.93
N PRO A 136 28.37 -14.14 -21.85
CA PRO A 136 29.08 -15.09 -21.00
C PRO A 136 28.15 -15.75 -19.96
N ILE A 137 27.01 -16.29 -20.41
CA ILE A 137 26.08 -17.07 -19.59
C ILE A 137 26.11 -18.52 -20.07
N ARG A 138 26.35 -19.44 -19.13
CA ARG A 138 26.32 -20.88 -19.38
C ARG A 138 25.67 -21.61 -18.23
N HIS A 139 24.58 -22.30 -18.51
CA HIS A 139 23.90 -23.21 -17.60
C HIS A 139 24.52 -24.61 -17.65
N LYS A 140 24.34 -25.39 -16.59
CA LYS A 140 24.78 -26.80 -16.55
C LYS A 140 23.85 -27.73 -17.33
N ASP A 141 22.66 -27.25 -17.64
CA ASP A 141 21.60 -27.95 -18.36
C ASP A 141 20.87 -26.96 -19.30
N PHE A 142 19.77 -27.37 -19.92
CA PHE A 142 19.05 -26.62 -20.94
C PHE A 142 18.67 -25.21 -20.46
N VAL A 143 18.82 -24.22 -21.33
CA VAL A 143 18.28 -22.89 -21.06
C VAL A 143 16.79 -22.89 -21.37
N LEU A 144 15.94 -22.84 -20.34
CA LEU A 144 14.48 -22.93 -20.49
C LEU A 144 13.83 -21.60 -20.83
N LEU A 145 14.36 -20.52 -20.25
CA LEU A 145 13.81 -19.17 -20.33
C LEU A 145 14.96 -18.17 -20.37
N SER A 146 14.78 -17.12 -21.15
CA SER A 146 15.69 -15.99 -21.22
C SER A 146 14.91 -14.71 -21.48
N LYS A 147 15.31 -13.61 -20.86
CA LYS A 147 14.67 -12.31 -21.07
C LYS A 147 15.65 -11.17 -20.85
N GLU A 148 15.52 -10.14 -21.66
CA GLU A 148 16.23 -8.88 -21.47
C GLU A 148 15.35 -7.90 -20.68
N SER A 149 15.97 -7.09 -19.84
CA SER A 149 15.27 -6.05 -19.10
C SER A 149 14.83 -4.90 -20.02
N PRO A 150 13.70 -4.22 -19.73
CA PRO A 150 13.26 -3.04 -20.47
C PRO A 150 14.32 -1.94 -20.62
N ASN A 151 15.19 -1.75 -19.62
CA ASN A 151 16.29 -0.79 -19.68
C ASN A 151 17.56 -1.31 -20.42
N LYS A 152 17.48 -2.48 -21.07
CA LYS A 152 18.55 -3.17 -21.83
C LYS A 152 19.83 -3.51 -21.05
N ARG A 153 19.88 -3.25 -19.75
CA ARG A 153 21.06 -3.44 -18.91
C ARG A 153 21.24 -4.88 -18.47
N PHE A 154 20.16 -5.56 -18.12
CA PHE A 154 20.20 -6.88 -17.52
C PHE A 154 19.67 -7.93 -18.49
N ILE A 155 20.33 -9.09 -18.49
CA ILE A 155 19.86 -10.30 -19.13
C ILE A 155 19.65 -11.34 -18.05
N VAL A 156 18.48 -11.96 -18.04
CA VAL A 156 18.11 -13.05 -17.14
C VAL A 156 17.99 -14.32 -17.94
N SER A 157 18.47 -15.41 -17.37
CA SER A 157 18.32 -16.74 -17.92
C SER A 157 18.05 -17.76 -16.82
N VAL A 158 17.18 -18.71 -17.12
CA VAL A 158 16.81 -19.77 -16.20
C VAL A 158 17.03 -21.11 -16.86
N GLY A 159 17.77 -21.98 -16.18
CA GLY A 159 18.10 -23.31 -16.67
C GLY A 159 17.19 -24.40 -16.11
N TYR A 160 17.17 -25.56 -16.78
CA TYR A 160 16.58 -26.80 -16.25
C TYR A 160 17.35 -27.32 -15.03
N ASP A 161 18.61 -26.89 -14.88
CA ASP A 161 19.44 -27.06 -13.68
C ASP A 161 18.93 -26.27 -12.46
N LYS A 162 17.78 -25.57 -12.61
CA LYS A 162 17.12 -24.76 -11.59
C LYS A 162 17.92 -23.52 -11.18
N SER A 163 18.95 -23.15 -11.94
CA SER A 163 19.71 -21.94 -11.67
C SER A 163 19.07 -20.74 -12.35
N VAL A 164 19.01 -19.62 -11.62
CA VAL A 164 18.66 -18.30 -12.15
C VAL A 164 19.96 -17.51 -12.26
N MET A 165 20.33 -17.16 -13.48
CA MET A 165 21.50 -16.34 -13.76
C MET A 165 21.07 -14.95 -14.23
N ILE A 166 21.78 -13.93 -13.74
CA ILE A 166 21.64 -12.55 -14.17
C ILE A 166 22.99 -12.05 -14.66
N PHE A 167 22.96 -11.35 -15.80
CA PHE A 167 24.12 -10.70 -16.40
C PHE A 167 23.83 -9.21 -16.59
N ASP A 168 24.62 -8.36 -15.94
CA ASP A 168 24.67 -6.92 -16.14
C ASP A 168 25.68 -6.61 -17.25
N LYS A 169 25.19 -6.16 -18.41
CA LYS A 169 26.01 -5.90 -19.60
C LYS A 169 27.12 -4.89 -19.38
N TYR A 170 26.99 -4.00 -18.38
CA TYR A 170 27.95 -2.93 -18.15
C TYR A 170 28.95 -3.23 -17.04
N LYS A 171 28.63 -4.17 -16.13
CA LYS A 171 29.46 -4.46 -14.94
C LYS A 171 30.10 -5.84 -14.97
N ASP A 172 29.40 -6.82 -15.54
CA ASP A 172 29.78 -8.21 -15.39
C ASP A 172 30.68 -8.68 -16.52
N LYS A 173 31.65 -9.52 -16.16
CA LYS A 173 32.42 -10.30 -17.13
C LYS A 173 31.77 -11.65 -17.43
N LEU A 174 30.94 -12.16 -16.53
CA LEU A 174 30.29 -13.48 -16.58
C LEU A 174 28.92 -13.39 -15.91
N GLY A 175 27.98 -14.22 -16.34
CA GLY A 175 26.68 -14.38 -15.67
C GLY A 175 26.85 -14.77 -14.20
N SER A 176 26.13 -14.07 -13.32
CA SER A 176 26.12 -14.36 -11.89
C SER A 176 24.94 -15.24 -11.50
N LEU A 177 25.21 -16.31 -10.76
CA LEU A 177 24.17 -17.12 -10.13
C LEU A 177 23.51 -16.32 -9.01
N VAL A 178 22.21 -16.08 -9.11
CA VAL A 178 21.44 -15.32 -8.12
C VAL A 178 20.78 -16.23 -7.11
N CYS A 179 20.10 -17.27 -7.58
CA CYS A 179 19.48 -18.26 -6.72
C CYS A 179 19.25 -19.57 -7.45
N ASN A 180 19.00 -20.63 -6.67
CA ASN A 180 18.49 -21.90 -7.17
C ASN A 180 17.00 -22.01 -6.82
N THR A 181 16.19 -22.34 -7.83
CA THR A 181 14.77 -22.57 -7.67
C THR A 181 14.52 -24.00 -7.21
N THR A 182 13.35 -24.27 -6.62
CA THR A 182 13.01 -25.63 -6.16
C THR A 182 12.52 -26.51 -7.30
N SER A 183 11.95 -25.88 -8.32
CA SER A 183 11.39 -26.53 -9.50
C SER A 183 11.61 -25.69 -10.76
N ALA A 184 11.20 -26.24 -11.90
CA ALA A 184 11.35 -25.56 -13.19
C ALA A 184 10.49 -24.29 -13.23
N ILE A 185 11.07 -23.20 -13.73
CA ILE A 185 10.39 -21.92 -13.91
C ILE A 185 9.63 -21.94 -15.23
N LYS A 186 8.42 -21.39 -15.22
CA LYS A 186 7.53 -21.31 -16.39
C LYS A 186 7.44 -19.91 -16.97
N CYS A 187 7.54 -18.88 -16.15
CA CYS A 187 7.42 -17.50 -16.58
C CYS A 187 8.44 -16.59 -15.88
N VAL A 188 8.91 -15.58 -16.63
CA VAL A 188 9.86 -14.56 -16.17
C VAL A 188 9.39 -13.18 -16.64
N ASN A 189 9.22 -12.24 -15.70
CA ASN A 189 8.83 -10.87 -16.01
C ASN A 189 9.60 -9.84 -15.18
N PHE A 190 9.99 -8.75 -15.84
CA PHE A 190 10.59 -7.58 -15.19
C PHE A 190 9.50 -6.57 -14.84
N PHE A 191 9.68 -5.87 -13.73
CA PHE A 191 8.93 -4.64 -13.42
C PHE A 191 9.35 -3.49 -14.34
N LYS A 192 8.51 -2.44 -14.44
CA LYS A 192 8.66 -1.32 -15.40
C LYS A 192 10.07 -0.68 -15.36
N GLU A 193 10.63 -0.51 -14.17
CA GLU A 193 11.95 0.10 -13.97
C GLU A 193 13.13 -0.89 -14.10
N SER A 194 12.86 -2.15 -14.40
CA SER A 194 13.86 -3.23 -14.45
C SER A 194 14.61 -3.49 -13.14
N SER A 195 14.21 -2.89 -12.02
CA SER A 195 14.81 -3.06 -10.68
C SER A 195 14.42 -4.38 -10.03
N ILE A 196 13.23 -4.89 -10.36
CA ILE A 196 12.68 -6.12 -9.78
C ILE A 196 12.37 -7.12 -10.90
N LEU A 197 12.70 -8.38 -10.63
CA LEU A 197 12.43 -9.54 -11.47
C LEU A 197 11.51 -10.51 -10.72
N VAL A 198 10.48 -11.01 -11.40
CA VAL A 198 9.55 -12.00 -10.88
C VAL A 198 9.61 -13.29 -11.69
N LEU A 199 9.66 -14.41 -10.98
CA LEU A 199 9.65 -15.75 -11.56
C LEU A 199 8.54 -16.59 -10.94
N GLY A 200 7.88 -17.41 -11.76
CA GLY A 200 6.86 -18.36 -11.33
C GLY A 200 7.26 -19.80 -11.67
N ASP A 201 7.15 -20.69 -10.68
CA ASP A 201 7.53 -22.09 -10.84
C ASP A 201 6.33 -23.05 -10.98
N ILE A 202 6.63 -24.31 -11.33
CA ILE A 202 5.60 -25.37 -11.49
C ILE A 202 4.98 -25.86 -10.18
N LYS A 203 5.51 -25.46 -9.02
CA LYS A 203 5.02 -25.84 -7.69
C LYS A 203 4.25 -24.71 -6.98
N GLY A 204 4.05 -23.57 -7.65
CA GLY A 204 3.32 -22.44 -7.10
C GLY A 204 4.17 -21.46 -6.27
N PHE A 205 5.50 -21.57 -6.34
CA PHE A 205 6.41 -20.59 -5.75
C PHE A 205 6.62 -19.41 -6.69
N VAL A 206 6.57 -18.22 -6.08
CA VAL A 206 6.98 -16.96 -6.69
C VAL A 206 8.32 -16.56 -6.11
N TYR A 207 9.24 -16.16 -6.98
CA TYR A 207 10.56 -15.65 -6.61
C TYR A 207 10.67 -14.21 -7.04
N ILE A 208 11.13 -13.36 -6.13
CA ILE A 208 11.24 -11.92 -6.38
C ILE A 208 12.66 -11.49 -6.07
N ILE A 209 13.31 -10.96 -7.08
CA ILE A 209 14.74 -10.73 -7.14
C ILE A 209 14.98 -9.26 -7.45
N ASP A 210 15.85 -8.63 -6.69
CA ASP A 210 16.41 -7.32 -7.03
C ASP A 210 17.51 -7.53 -8.06
N THR A 211 17.35 -6.91 -9.23
CA THR A 211 18.27 -7.04 -10.36
C THR A 211 19.57 -6.26 -10.14
N ASN A 212 19.53 -5.16 -9.38
CA ASN A 212 20.69 -4.31 -9.13
C ASN A 212 21.62 -4.96 -8.11
N THR A 213 21.06 -5.47 -7.01
CA THR A 213 21.84 -6.18 -5.97
C THR A 213 22.03 -7.66 -6.29
N LYS A 214 21.26 -8.20 -7.25
CA LYS A 214 21.27 -9.61 -7.65
C LYS A 214 20.97 -10.55 -6.49
N ASN A 215 20.10 -10.11 -5.60
CA ASN A 215 19.71 -10.86 -4.42
C ASN A 215 18.25 -11.29 -4.53
N LEU A 216 17.97 -12.51 -4.04
CA LEU A 216 16.61 -12.97 -3.82
C LEU A 216 16.03 -12.20 -2.63
N LEU A 217 15.05 -11.32 -2.89
CA LEU A 217 14.36 -10.56 -1.85
C LEU A 217 13.36 -11.46 -1.12
N HIS A 218 12.49 -12.12 -1.90
CA HIS A 218 11.42 -12.92 -1.34
C HIS A 218 11.18 -14.20 -2.14
N ARG A 219 10.75 -15.21 -1.40
CA ARG A 219 10.26 -16.47 -1.93
C ARG A 219 9.08 -16.92 -1.09
N PHE A 220 7.91 -16.99 -1.71
CA PHE A 220 6.70 -17.46 -1.04
C PHE A 220 5.90 -18.35 -1.98
N GLN A 221 5.09 -19.22 -1.38
CA GLN A 221 4.20 -20.12 -2.10
C GLN A 221 2.81 -19.52 -2.14
N VAL A 222 2.30 -19.24 -3.33
CA VAL A 222 0.96 -18.65 -3.52
C VAL A 222 -0.11 -19.74 -3.51
N ASN A 223 0.22 -20.88 -4.10
CA ASN A 223 -0.63 -22.05 -4.20
C ASN A 223 0.22 -23.33 -4.37
N TYR A 224 -0.44 -24.48 -4.42
CA TYR A 224 0.18 -25.77 -4.70
C TYR A 224 -0.03 -26.18 -6.16
N MET A 225 -0.15 -25.21 -7.07
CA MET A 225 -0.50 -25.43 -8.48
C MET A 225 0.56 -24.82 -9.37
N GLN A 226 0.68 -25.30 -10.62
CA GLN A 226 1.61 -24.71 -11.58
C GLN A 226 1.23 -23.27 -11.91
N ILE A 227 2.23 -22.39 -11.90
CA ILE A 227 2.11 -21.03 -12.43
C ILE A 227 2.36 -21.06 -13.94
N ILE A 228 1.40 -20.54 -14.71
CA ILE A 228 1.48 -20.42 -16.17
C ILE A 228 2.14 -19.10 -16.54
N ASP A 229 1.65 -17.98 -15.98
CA ASP A 229 2.17 -16.65 -16.27
C ASP A 229 1.99 -15.71 -15.06
N ILE A 230 2.82 -14.67 -14.97
CA ILE A 230 2.79 -13.67 -13.89
C ILE A 230 3.00 -12.29 -14.48
N PHE A 231 2.08 -11.36 -14.27
CA PHE A 231 2.30 -9.95 -14.56
C PHE A 231 2.20 -9.12 -13.30
N TYR A 232 3.00 -8.07 -13.23
CA TYR A 232 2.87 -7.07 -12.19
C TYR A 232 1.81 -6.05 -12.58
N TYR A 233 1.17 -5.46 -11.58
CA TYR A 233 0.29 -4.32 -11.71
C TYR A 233 0.68 -3.29 -10.65
N LYS A 234 1.03 -2.08 -11.12
CA LYS A 234 1.66 -1.04 -10.30
C LYS A 234 2.85 -1.62 -9.49
N ASP A 235 3.18 -1.05 -8.34
CA ASP A 235 4.42 -1.37 -7.64
C ASP A 235 4.31 -2.53 -6.62
N SER A 236 3.09 -3.00 -6.33
CA SER A 236 2.84 -3.97 -5.25
C SER A 236 2.06 -5.21 -5.64
N TYR A 237 1.29 -5.22 -6.74
CA TYR A 237 0.42 -6.34 -7.06
C TYR A 237 1.00 -7.26 -8.11
N LEU A 238 0.86 -8.56 -7.87
CA LEU A 238 1.16 -9.60 -8.83
C LEU A 238 -0.13 -10.33 -9.20
N PHE A 239 -0.42 -10.36 -10.48
CA PHE A 239 -1.46 -11.18 -11.08
C PHE A 239 -0.80 -12.46 -11.58
N ILE A 240 -1.36 -13.60 -11.21
CA ILE A 240 -0.75 -14.93 -11.42
C ILE A 240 -1.80 -15.83 -12.04
N LEU A 241 -1.54 -16.31 -13.25
CA LEU A 241 -2.37 -17.31 -13.91
C LEU A 241 -1.93 -18.71 -13.50
N ASN A 242 -2.88 -19.49 -13.02
CA ASN A 242 -2.66 -20.83 -12.49
C ASN A 242 -3.12 -21.91 -13.47
N GLU A 243 -2.68 -23.15 -13.24
CA GLU A 243 -3.08 -24.34 -14.03
C GLU A 243 -4.60 -24.53 -14.14
N ASN A 244 -5.34 -24.17 -13.11
CA ASN A 244 -6.81 -24.20 -13.11
C ASN A 244 -7.45 -23.07 -13.95
N LYS A 245 -6.65 -22.37 -14.76
CA LYS A 245 -7.07 -21.25 -15.61
C LYS A 245 -7.65 -20.06 -14.85
N THR A 246 -7.35 -19.92 -13.56
CA THR A 246 -7.77 -18.75 -12.76
C THR A 246 -6.61 -17.80 -12.50
N ILE A 247 -6.92 -16.50 -12.44
CA ILE A 247 -5.93 -15.47 -12.12
C ILE A 247 -6.03 -15.14 -10.63
N SER A 248 -5.02 -15.47 -9.84
CA SER A 248 -4.91 -15.03 -8.45
C SER A 248 -4.16 -13.71 -8.34
N VAL A 249 -4.54 -12.87 -7.37
CA VAL A 249 -3.85 -11.60 -7.08
C VAL A 249 -3.16 -11.67 -5.73
N VAL A 250 -1.90 -11.27 -5.70
CA VAL A 250 -1.04 -11.30 -4.51
C VAL A 250 -0.47 -9.92 -4.27
N ASP A 251 -0.43 -9.50 -3.00
CA ASP A 251 0.34 -8.33 -2.59
C ASP A 251 1.76 -8.77 -2.28
N PHE A 252 2.72 -8.26 -3.05
CA PHE A 252 4.12 -8.55 -2.83
C PHE A 252 4.64 -7.95 -1.53
N SER A 253 4.17 -6.77 -1.13
CA SER A 253 4.68 -6.06 0.06
C SER A 253 4.36 -6.83 1.35
N ILE A 254 3.17 -7.42 1.41
CA ILE A 254 2.68 -8.19 2.57
C ILE A 254 2.93 -9.70 2.36
N GLN A 255 3.30 -10.12 1.16
CA GLN A 255 3.47 -11.52 0.74
C GLN A 255 2.22 -12.38 0.97
N THR A 256 1.04 -11.76 0.91
CA THR A 256 -0.23 -12.43 1.15
C THR A 256 -1.06 -12.51 -0.10
N LYS A 257 -1.69 -13.67 -0.30
CA LYS A 257 -2.66 -13.86 -1.36
C LYS A 257 -3.92 -13.07 -1.03
N ILE A 258 -4.28 -12.15 -1.92
CA ILE A 258 -5.43 -11.27 -1.70
C ILE A 258 -6.67 -11.81 -2.41
N LEU A 259 -6.53 -12.29 -3.65
CA LEU A 259 -7.64 -12.85 -4.43
C LEU A 259 -7.31 -14.25 -4.95
N ASN A 260 -8.30 -15.14 -4.83
CA ASN A 260 -8.25 -16.48 -5.41
C ASN A 260 -8.51 -16.48 -6.92
N SER A 261 -9.44 -15.64 -7.38
CA SER A 261 -9.83 -15.52 -8.79
C SER A 261 -10.22 -14.08 -9.11
N PHE A 262 -9.48 -13.44 -10.01
CA PHE A 262 -9.85 -12.17 -10.64
C PHE A 262 -11.01 -12.44 -11.59
N LEU A 263 -12.15 -11.75 -11.35
CA LEU A 263 -13.46 -12.03 -11.94
C LEU A 263 -13.89 -13.49 -11.74
N LYS A 264 -14.69 -13.74 -10.70
CA LYS A 264 -15.17 -15.08 -10.31
C LYS A 264 -15.83 -15.82 -11.49
N ASP A 265 -15.70 -17.15 -11.48
CA ASP A 265 -16.35 -18.09 -12.40
C ASP A 265 -15.94 -17.97 -13.88
N ARG A 266 -14.74 -17.45 -14.16
CA ARG A 266 -14.15 -17.39 -15.50
C ARG A 266 -12.81 -18.13 -15.56
N THR A 267 -12.57 -18.76 -16.71
CA THR A 267 -11.32 -19.47 -17.03
C THR A 267 -10.57 -18.76 -18.14
N TYR A 268 -9.27 -18.59 -17.95
CA TYR A 268 -8.36 -17.89 -18.85
C TYR A 268 -7.22 -18.80 -19.30
N ASN A 269 -6.87 -18.71 -20.58
CA ASN A 269 -5.73 -19.42 -21.15
C ASN A 269 -4.45 -18.59 -21.09
N SER A 270 -4.59 -17.27 -21.21
CA SER A 270 -3.51 -16.30 -21.08
C SER A 270 -4.06 -14.94 -20.67
N PHE A 271 -3.20 -14.10 -20.12
CA PHE A 271 -3.53 -12.72 -19.85
C PHE A 271 -2.30 -11.83 -20.05
N LEU A 272 -2.54 -10.54 -20.18
CA LEU A 272 -1.51 -9.52 -20.28
C LEU A 272 -1.97 -8.28 -19.52
N ILE A 273 -1.06 -7.65 -18.81
CA ILE A 273 -1.26 -6.34 -18.21
C ILE A 273 -0.33 -5.35 -18.90
N ASP A 274 -0.90 -4.27 -19.43
CA ASP A 274 -0.15 -3.15 -19.99
C ASP A 274 -0.64 -1.86 -19.35
N GLU A 275 0.23 -1.24 -18.55
CA GLU A 275 -0.01 -0.06 -17.71
C GLU A 275 -1.31 -0.12 -16.89
N ASN A 276 -2.44 0.27 -17.49
CA ASN A 276 -3.75 0.33 -16.85
C ASN A 276 -4.81 -0.57 -17.51
N GLN A 277 -4.41 -1.42 -18.44
CA GLN A 277 -5.31 -2.35 -19.13
C GLN A 277 -4.93 -3.79 -18.80
N ILE A 278 -5.95 -4.63 -18.64
CA ILE A 278 -5.81 -6.08 -18.56
C ILE A 278 -6.53 -6.72 -19.74
N ILE A 279 -5.78 -7.48 -20.52
CA ILE A 279 -6.29 -8.25 -21.66
C ILE A 279 -6.33 -9.72 -21.24
N LEU A 280 -7.50 -10.32 -21.38
CA LEU A 280 -7.80 -11.68 -20.95
C LEU A 280 -8.17 -12.51 -22.17
N SER A 281 -7.55 -13.68 -22.34
CA SER A 281 -8.03 -14.67 -23.30
C SER A 281 -8.69 -15.84 -22.58
N SER A 282 -9.92 -16.13 -22.98
CA SER A 282 -10.68 -17.32 -22.60
C SER A 282 -10.83 -18.26 -23.81
N ASP A 283 -11.57 -19.36 -23.67
CA ASP A 283 -11.62 -20.39 -24.71
C ASP A 283 -12.16 -19.86 -26.07
N ASN A 284 -13.09 -18.89 -26.05
CA ASN A 284 -13.72 -18.33 -27.27
C ASN A 284 -13.76 -16.78 -27.30
N LYS A 285 -13.13 -16.09 -26.35
CA LYS A 285 -13.22 -14.64 -26.24
C LYS A 285 -11.91 -14.02 -25.81
N ILE A 286 -11.55 -12.90 -26.44
CA ILE A 286 -10.51 -11.99 -25.95
C ILE A 286 -11.22 -10.72 -25.47
N ILE A 287 -11.01 -10.40 -24.20
CA ILE A 287 -11.69 -9.30 -23.51
C ILE A 287 -10.64 -8.39 -22.89
N ALA A 288 -10.75 -7.08 -23.11
CA ALA A 288 -9.93 -6.10 -22.40
C ALA A 288 -10.76 -5.29 -21.41
N TYR A 289 -10.20 -5.06 -20.23
CA TYR A 289 -10.75 -4.18 -19.21
C TYR A 289 -9.76 -3.07 -18.89
N ASN A 290 -10.27 -1.86 -18.64
CA ASN A 290 -9.49 -0.79 -18.04
C ASN A 290 -9.64 -0.88 -16.52
N PHE A 291 -8.55 -0.80 -15.77
CA PHE A 291 -8.62 -0.73 -14.31
C PHE A 291 -9.33 0.55 -13.83
N ASP A 292 -9.29 1.66 -14.59
CA ASP A 292 -10.03 2.89 -14.28
C ASP A 292 -11.56 2.67 -14.26
N ASP A 293 -12.08 1.75 -15.07
CA ASP A 293 -13.52 1.47 -15.10
C ASP A 293 -14.00 0.87 -13.78
N PHE A 294 -13.14 0.12 -13.07
CA PHE A 294 -13.44 -0.37 -11.73
C PHE A 294 -13.56 0.79 -10.74
N ILE A 295 -12.71 1.81 -10.87
CA ILE A 295 -12.76 3.02 -10.03
C ILE A 295 -14.03 3.83 -10.33
N ASN A 296 -14.41 3.95 -11.60
CA ASN A 296 -15.63 4.66 -12.00
C ASN A 296 -16.89 4.01 -11.45
N VAL A 297 -16.96 2.67 -11.43
CA VAL A 297 -18.06 1.95 -10.77
C VAL A 297 -18.13 2.26 -9.28
N CYS A 298 -16.98 2.35 -8.59
CA CYS A 298 -16.96 2.76 -7.18
C CYS A 298 -17.43 4.19 -6.98
N LYS A 299 -17.02 5.12 -7.86
CA LYS A 299 -17.47 6.52 -7.84
C LYS A 299 -18.98 6.61 -8.01
N ASP A 300 -19.55 5.88 -8.98
CA ASP A 300 -20.99 5.82 -9.21
C ASP A 300 -21.77 5.35 -7.97
N PHE A 301 -21.26 4.35 -7.24
CA PHE A 301 -21.88 3.92 -5.98
C PHE A 301 -21.86 5.03 -4.93
N VAL A 302 -20.74 5.73 -4.79
CA VAL A 302 -20.60 6.85 -3.84
C VAL A 302 -21.51 8.02 -4.21
N ASP A 303 -21.62 8.35 -5.50
CA ASP A 303 -22.46 9.44 -6.01
C ASP A 303 -23.96 9.15 -5.82
N ARG A 304 -24.35 7.87 -5.83
CA ARG A 304 -25.71 7.40 -5.49
C ARG A 304 -25.97 7.31 -3.98
N GLY A 305 -24.96 7.53 -3.14
CA GLY A 305 -25.06 7.39 -1.68
C GLY A 305 -24.99 5.93 -1.18
N GLU A 306 -24.68 4.96 -2.06
CA GLU A 306 -24.57 3.54 -1.73
C GLU A 306 -23.15 3.17 -1.25
N ILE A 307 -22.72 3.79 -0.15
CA ILE A 307 -21.34 3.66 0.34
C ILE A 307 -21.03 2.22 0.75
N SER A 308 -21.97 1.49 1.34
CA SER A 308 -21.79 0.06 1.69
C SER A 308 -21.46 -0.79 0.46
N SER A 309 -22.18 -0.59 -0.65
CA SER A 309 -21.95 -1.29 -1.92
C SER A 309 -20.56 -0.99 -2.48
N ALA A 310 -20.10 0.26 -2.37
CA ALA A 310 -18.75 0.64 -2.78
C ALA A 310 -17.67 -0.12 -1.98
N TYR A 311 -17.81 -0.20 -0.64
CA TYR A 311 -16.87 -0.97 0.19
C TYR A 311 -16.92 -2.47 -0.08
N GLU A 312 -18.10 -3.04 -0.33
CA GLU A 312 -18.24 -4.44 -0.72
C GLU A 312 -17.53 -4.72 -2.04
N PHE A 313 -17.70 -3.86 -3.04
CA PHE A 313 -17.03 -3.98 -4.32
C PHE A 313 -15.50 -3.87 -4.20
N ILE A 314 -15.00 -2.95 -3.37
CA ILE A 314 -13.56 -2.82 -3.08
C ILE A 314 -13.02 -4.04 -2.32
N ASN A 315 -13.82 -4.64 -1.42
CA ASN A 315 -13.42 -5.87 -0.74
C ASN A 315 -13.40 -7.08 -1.69
N GLN A 316 -14.22 -7.09 -2.74
CA GLN A 316 -14.15 -8.09 -3.80
C GLN A 316 -12.96 -7.86 -4.76
N ASN A 317 -12.55 -6.60 -4.92
CA ASN A 317 -11.46 -6.16 -5.79
C ASN A 317 -10.38 -5.45 -4.96
N THR A 318 -9.76 -6.20 -4.06
CA THR A 318 -8.85 -5.66 -3.03
C THR A 318 -7.64 -4.90 -3.55
N PHE A 319 -7.26 -5.12 -4.82
CA PHE A 319 -6.20 -4.34 -5.48
C PHE A 319 -6.58 -2.85 -5.58
N LEU A 320 -7.87 -2.49 -5.51
CA LEU A 320 -8.33 -1.11 -5.49
C LEU A 320 -7.98 -0.36 -4.18
N LYS A 321 -7.54 -1.06 -3.13
CA LYS A 321 -7.19 -0.43 -1.85
C LYS A 321 -5.94 0.46 -1.92
N SER A 322 -5.06 0.24 -2.90
CA SER A 322 -3.92 1.14 -3.13
C SER A 322 -4.28 2.39 -3.91
N GLU A 323 -5.47 2.44 -4.51
CA GLU A 323 -5.86 3.56 -5.35
C GLU A 323 -6.14 4.81 -4.52
N ASP A 324 -5.77 5.97 -5.06
CA ASP A 324 -6.03 7.28 -4.44
C ASP A 324 -7.50 7.46 -4.07
N PHE A 325 -8.39 6.88 -4.87
CA PHE A 325 -9.83 6.88 -4.60
C PHE A 325 -10.18 6.20 -3.26
N TYR A 326 -9.56 5.08 -2.91
CA TYR A 326 -9.83 4.41 -1.63
C TYR A 326 -9.33 5.26 -0.45
N ILE A 327 -8.17 5.91 -0.60
CA ILE A 327 -7.63 6.84 0.41
C ILE A 327 -8.60 8.00 0.63
N GLN A 328 -9.13 8.59 -0.45
CA GLN A 328 -10.14 9.65 -0.38
C GLN A 328 -11.44 9.16 0.30
N LEU A 329 -11.85 7.93 0.01
CA LEU A 329 -13.05 7.32 0.55
C LEU A 329 -12.91 7.01 2.06
N GLU A 330 -11.73 6.59 2.52
CA GLU A 330 -11.40 6.45 3.94
C GLU A 330 -11.30 7.82 4.65
N ALA A 331 -10.73 8.84 4.00
CA ALA A 331 -10.70 10.19 4.53
C ALA A 331 -12.12 10.77 4.70
N LYS A 332 -13.01 10.52 3.74
CA LYS A 332 -14.44 10.88 3.84
C LYS A 332 -15.11 10.17 5.02
N PHE A 333 -14.85 8.88 5.22
CA PHE A 333 -15.36 8.15 6.39
C PHE A 333 -14.93 8.79 7.73
N GLN A 334 -13.67 9.19 7.86
CA GLN A 334 -13.20 9.87 9.07
C GLN A 334 -13.84 11.25 9.25
N SER A 335 -14.00 12.00 8.16
CA SER A 335 -14.72 13.28 8.16
C SER A 335 -16.16 13.12 8.62
N ASP A 336 -16.89 12.15 8.08
CA ASP A 336 -18.29 11.88 8.43
C ASP A 336 -18.45 11.45 9.90
N ILE A 337 -17.48 10.72 10.46
CA ILE A 337 -17.45 10.41 11.90
C ILE A 337 -17.35 11.70 12.72
N LEU A 338 -16.43 12.60 12.36
CA LEU A 338 -16.25 13.87 13.08
C LEU A 338 -17.49 14.75 12.97
N GLU A 339 -18.09 14.83 11.79
CA GLU A 339 -19.34 15.56 11.55
C GLU A 339 -20.48 14.97 12.39
N ALA A 340 -20.65 13.64 12.40
CA ALA A 340 -21.68 12.99 13.20
C ALA A 340 -21.49 13.25 14.70
N LYS A 341 -20.24 13.24 15.21
CA LYS A 341 -19.96 13.59 16.61
C LYS A 341 -20.32 15.05 16.90
N ALA A 342 -19.94 15.98 16.04
CA ALA A 342 -20.26 17.40 16.19
C ALA A 342 -21.79 17.65 16.15
N LEU A 343 -22.52 17.00 15.24
CA LEU A 343 -23.98 17.06 15.14
C LEU A 343 -24.67 16.46 16.37
N ALA A 344 -24.11 15.38 16.93
CA ALA A 344 -24.63 14.78 18.15
C ALA A 344 -24.52 15.74 19.35
N CYS A 345 -23.43 16.52 19.43
CA CYS A 345 -23.22 17.54 20.45
C CYS A 345 -24.07 18.80 20.25
N SER A 346 -24.55 19.08 19.03
CA SER A 346 -25.38 20.26 18.68
C SER A 346 -26.89 19.97 18.66
N ASN A 347 -27.35 18.92 19.34
CA ASN A 347 -28.74 18.45 19.42
C ASN A 347 -29.34 17.83 18.14
N ASN A 348 -28.57 17.65 17.07
CA ASN A 348 -29.02 17.01 15.82
C ASN A 348 -28.70 15.49 15.79
N LYS A 349 -29.12 14.76 16.83
CA LYS A 349 -28.78 13.34 17.04
C LYS A 349 -29.30 12.42 15.92
N ASN A 350 -30.48 12.70 15.39
CA ASN A 350 -31.07 11.89 14.31
C ASN A 350 -30.26 12.01 13.01
N MET A 351 -29.79 13.22 12.68
CA MET A 351 -28.92 13.42 11.51
C MET A 351 -27.56 12.72 11.71
N ALA A 352 -26.97 12.82 12.90
CA ALA A 352 -25.74 12.11 13.24
C ALA A 352 -25.86 10.58 13.08
N ILE A 353 -26.97 9.99 13.55
CA ILE A 353 -27.23 8.55 13.41
C ILE A 353 -27.44 8.19 11.93
N ASN A 354 -28.14 9.02 11.14
CA ASN A 354 -28.34 8.76 9.72
C ASN A 354 -27.02 8.72 8.94
N ILE A 355 -26.10 9.66 9.19
CA ILE A 355 -24.77 9.66 8.57
C ILE A 355 -24.02 8.36 8.91
N LEU A 356 -24.04 7.95 10.18
CA LEU A 356 -23.35 6.74 10.64
C LEU A 356 -23.98 5.44 10.12
N ASN A 357 -25.30 5.41 9.93
CA ASN A 357 -26.02 4.25 9.42
C ASN A 357 -25.58 3.85 8.01
N ASN A 358 -25.12 4.80 7.19
CA ASN A 358 -24.57 4.53 5.85
C ASN A 358 -23.36 3.58 5.88
N TYR A 359 -22.67 3.50 7.02
CA TYR A 359 -21.47 2.69 7.18
C TYR A 359 -21.69 1.41 8.02
N LEU A 360 -22.91 1.20 8.54
CA LEU A 360 -23.19 0.14 9.52
C LEU A 360 -23.08 -1.27 8.94
N ASN A 361 -23.26 -1.42 7.63
CA ASN A 361 -23.19 -2.70 6.93
C ASN A 361 -21.75 -3.11 6.54
N ILE A 362 -20.73 -2.31 6.88
CA ILE A 362 -19.35 -2.60 6.49
C ILE A 362 -18.67 -3.47 7.57
N PRO A 363 -18.28 -4.73 7.28
CA PRO A 363 -17.84 -5.71 8.28
C PRO A 363 -16.79 -5.17 9.27
N ASN A 364 -15.73 -4.55 8.74
CA ASN A 364 -14.60 -4.05 9.53
C ASN A 364 -14.91 -2.77 10.34
N LYS A 365 -16.01 -2.09 10.05
CA LYS A 365 -16.36 -0.79 10.66
C LYS A 365 -17.59 -0.87 11.57
N THR A 366 -18.40 -1.92 11.43
CA THR A 366 -19.63 -2.20 12.19
C THR A 366 -19.47 -1.96 13.70
N HIS A 367 -18.46 -2.57 14.32
CA HIS A 367 -18.23 -2.46 15.76
C HIS A 367 -17.94 -1.02 16.19
N LEU A 368 -17.05 -0.33 15.48
CA LEU A 368 -16.69 1.06 15.77
C LEU A 368 -17.92 1.98 15.66
N ILE A 369 -18.71 1.82 14.60
CA ILE A 369 -19.91 2.63 14.35
C ILE A 369 -20.99 2.33 15.38
N SER A 370 -21.22 1.05 15.69
CA SER A 370 -22.22 0.65 16.69
C SER A 370 -21.90 1.21 18.08
N ASN A 371 -20.62 1.27 18.45
CA ASN A 371 -20.17 1.89 19.69
C ASN A 371 -20.46 3.39 19.70
N ILE A 372 -20.14 4.11 18.62
CA ILE A 372 -20.42 5.54 18.49
C ILE A 372 -21.92 5.81 18.55
N ILE A 373 -22.75 5.03 17.85
CA ILE A 373 -24.22 5.16 17.90
C ILE A 373 -24.74 4.93 19.34
N ASN A 374 -24.19 3.94 20.06
CA ASN A 374 -24.53 3.68 21.45
C ASN A 374 -24.08 4.81 22.39
N GLU A 375 -23.00 5.52 22.08
CA GLU A 375 -22.59 6.74 22.79
C GLU A 375 -23.56 7.88 22.53
N ILE A 376 -23.94 8.12 21.27
CA ILE A 376 -24.89 9.17 20.86
C ILE A 376 -26.26 8.95 21.53
N LYS A 377 -26.75 7.71 21.57
CA LYS A 377 -28.03 7.37 22.23
C LYS A 377 -28.04 7.69 23.72
N SER A 378 -26.90 7.59 24.41
CA SER A 378 -26.83 7.94 25.84
C SER A 378 -26.70 9.44 26.14
N ILE A 379 -26.54 10.29 25.11
CA ILE A 379 -26.47 11.74 25.33
C ILE A 379 -27.79 12.24 25.94
N SER A 380 -28.94 11.73 25.48
CA SER A 380 -30.25 12.15 26.02
C SER A 380 -30.41 11.80 27.49
N GLU A 381 -30.03 10.59 27.89
CA GLU A 381 -30.04 10.15 29.30
C GLU A 381 -29.10 11.03 30.14
N PHE A 382 -27.89 11.30 29.64
CA PHE A 382 -26.92 12.17 30.31
C PHE A 382 -27.45 13.60 30.49
N GLU A 383 -28.01 14.21 29.44
CA GLU A 383 -28.58 15.56 29.50
C GLU A 383 -29.75 15.66 30.47
N GLN A 384 -30.63 14.65 30.52
CA GLN A 384 -31.72 14.59 31.49
C GLN A 384 -31.20 14.50 32.94
N LEU A 385 -30.18 13.67 33.18
CA LEU A 385 -29.57 13.56 34.50
C LEU A 385 -28.89 14.87 34.93
N MET A 386 -28.22 15.56 34.00
CA MET A 386 -27.57 16.84 34.26
C MET A 386 -28.60 17.96 34.50
N ALA A 387 -29.71 17.98 33.76
CA ALA A 387 -30.81 18.94 33.97
C ALA A 387 -31.49 18.76 35.34
N ASN A 388 -31.61 17.50 35.79
CA ASN A 388 -32.21 17.16 37.09
C ASN A 388 -31.21 17.26 38.26
N SER A 389 -30.01 17.82 38.07
CA SER A 389 -28.95 17.93 39.09
C SER A 389 -28.46 16.59 39.68
N LEU A 390 -28.66 15.47 38.96
CA LEU A 390 -28.25 14.12 39.36
C LEU A 390 -26.81 13.81 38.92
N GLU A 391 -25.88 14.70 39.24
CA GLU A 391 -24.47 14.64 38.80
C GLU A 391 -23.75 13.37 39.25
N VAL A 392 -24.13 12.80 40.41
CA VAL A 392 -23.60 11.55 40.96
C VAL A 392 -23.81 10.36 40.03
N ARG A 393 -24.92 10.34 39.27
CA ARG A 393 -25.23 9.29 38.29
C ARG A 393 -24.69 9.60 36.90
N ALA A 394 -24.69 10.88 36.51
CA ALA A 394 -24.26 11.32 35.19
C ALA A 394 -22.74 11.15 34.98
N ILE A 395 -21.91 11.52 35.95
CA ILE A 395 -20.45 11.57 35.77
C ILE A 395 -19.76 10.21 35.58
N PRO A 396 -20.18 9.12 36.28
CA PRO A 396 -19.66 7.79 35.98
C PRO A 396 -19.89 7.34 34.53
N MET A 397 -20.95 7.81 33.86
CA MET A 397 -21.20 7.48 32.45
C MET A 397 -20.12 8.05 31.53
N VAL A 398 -19.59 9.24 31.84
CA VAL A 398 -18.52 9.91 31.07
C VAL A 398 -17.21 9.12 31.08
N GLN A 399 -16.94 8.35 32.14
CA GLN A 399 -15.76 7.47 32.17
C GLN A 399 -15.87 6.29 31.20
N LYS A 400 -17.10 5.82 30.96
CA LYS A 400 -17.37 4.70 30.03
C LYS A 400 -17.54 5.17 28.59
N LYS A 401 -17.87 6.45 28.36
CA LYS A 401 -18.26 6.99 27.06
C LYS A 401 -17.56 8.32 26.79
N PRO A 402 -16.44 8.33 26.03
CA PRO A 402 -15.60 9.51 25.86
C PRO A 402 -16.32 10.68 25.15
N LEU A 403 -17.26 10.41 24.24
CA LEU A 403 -18.03 11.46 23.55
C LEU A 403 -18.73 12.42 24.52
N LEU A 404 -19.17 11.94 25.69
CA LEU A 404 -19.88 12.76 26.67
C LEU A 404 -19.01 13.89 27.26
N LYS A 405 -17.68 13.80 27.15
CA LYS A 405 -16.76 14.86 27.60
C LYS A 405 -16.83 16.13 26.75
N GLU A 406 -17.24 15.99 25.49
CA GLU A 406 -17.31 17.10 24.53
C GLU A 406 -18.61 17.90 24.63
N LEU A 407 -19.58 17.41 25.41
CA LEU A 407 -20.87 18.07 25.61
C LEU A 407 -20.72 19.34 26.46
N LYS A 408 -21.45 20.39 26.06
CA LYS A 408 -21.49 21.66 26.77
C LYS A 408 -21.88 21.50 28.25
N SER A 409 -22.87 20.65 28.55
CA SER A 409 -23.32 20.40 29.93
C SER A 409 -22.22 19.83 30.84
N TYR A 410 -21.32 19.00 30.30
CA TYR A 410 -20.19 18.45 31.04
C TYR A 410 -19.08 19.50 31.21
N ILE A 411 -18.78 20.27 30.17
CA ILE A 411 -17.81 21.38 30.22
C ILE A 411 -18.26 22.43 31.25
N ASP A 412 -19.55 22.80 31.24
CA ASP A 412 -20.15 23.72 32.20
C ASP A 412 -20.13 23.17 33.63
N PHE A 413 -20.21 21.84 33.80
CA PHE A 413 -20.01 21.20 35.10
C PHE A 413 -18.55 21.30 35.56
N GLU A 414 -17.59 20.93 34.72
CA GLU A 414 -16.17 20.93 35.10
C GLU A 414 -15.67 22.35 35.41
N THR A 415 -16.15 23.35 34.68
CA THR A 415 -15.85 24.77 34.96
C THR A 415 -16.48 25.27 36.26
N ARG A 416 -17.69 24.82 36.61
CA ARG A 416 -18.30 25.11 37.92
C ARG A 416 -17.52 24.43 39.04
N PHE A 417 -17.17 23.16 38.85
CA PHE A 417 -16.41 22.37 39.81
C PHE A 417 -15.02 22.98 40.08
N SER A 418 -14.29 23.42 39.04
CA SER A 418 -12.98 24.05 39.20
C SER A 418 -13.05 25.36 40.00
N LYS A 419 -14.06 26.21 39.74
CA LYS A 419 -14.30 27.44 40.51
C LYS A 419 -14.60 27.16 41.98
N ILE A 420 -15.49 26.20 42.24
CA ILE A 420 -15.90 25.83 43.59
C ILE A 420 -14.73 25.26 44.41
N ILE A 421 -13.89 24.46 43.77
CA ILE A 421 -12.66 23.94 44.38
C ILE A 421 -11.72 25.07 44.80
N LEU A 422 -11.52 26.07 43.95
CA LEU A 422 -10.61 27.19 44.23
C LEU A 422 -11.14 28.03 45.41
N LEU A 423 -12.44 28.29 45.45
CA LEU A 423 -13.09 28.98 46.56
C LEU A 423 -12.93 28.21 47.89
N ALA A 424 -13.15 26.89 47.87
CA ALA A 424 -12.99 26.08 49.07
C ALA A 424 -11.54 26.04 49.56
N LYS A 425 -10.57 26.01 48.65
CA LYS A 425 -9.15 26.13 48.99
C LYS A 425 -8.87 27.45 49.73
N GLU A 426 -9.40 28.57 49.25
CA GLU A 426 -9.23 29.87 49.93
C GLU A 426 -9.88 29.88 51.33
N LEU A 427 -11.06 29.28 51.48
CA LEU A 427 -11.72 29.14 52.78
C LEU A 427 -10.93 28.26 53.75
N VAL A 428 -10.33 27.16 53.28
CA VAL A 428 -9.46 26.29 54.08
C VAL A 428 -8.22 27.04 54.56
N LYS A 429 -7.61 27.88 53.72
CA LYS A 429 -6.48 28.74 54.12
C LYS A 429 -6.85 29.77 55.19
N ASN A 430 -8.06 30.30 55.12
CA ASN A 430 -8.59 31.28 56.08
C ASN A 430 -9.14 30.63 57.36
N ASN A 431 -8.80 29.38 57.65
CA ASN A 431 -9.29 28.57 58.78
C ASN A 431 -10.81 28.34 58.84
N LYS A 432 -11.55 28.59 57.74
CA LYS A 432 -13.01 28.36 57.63
C LYS A 432 -13.30 26.99 57.00
N LYS A 433 -12.88 25.92 57.68
CA LYS A 433 -13.00 24.55 57.17
C LYS A 433 -14.44 24.06 57.05
N ASP A 434 -15.33 24.51 57.92
CA ASP A 434 -16.74 24.11 57.91
C ASP A 434 -17.46 24.72 56.70
N ASP A 435 -17.22 26.00 56.40
CA ASP A 435 -17.73 26.69 55.21
C ASP A 435 -17.20 26.07 53.90
N ALA A 436 -15.94 25.63 53.89
CA ALA A 436 -15.38 24.90 52.74
C ALA A 436 -16.04 23.53 52.54
N ASN A 437 -16.39 22.85 53.64
CA ASN A 437 -17.05 21.54 53.62
C ASN A 437 -18.52 21.62 53.15
N THR A 438 -19.24 22.69 53.50
CA THR A 438 -20.63 22.88 53.06
C THR A 438 -20.72 23.08 51.55
N ILE A 439 -19.84 23.91 50.98
CA ILE A 439 -19.82 24.23 49.54
C ILE A 439 -19.49 23.00 48.67
N ILE A 440 -18.66 22.08 49.15
CA ILE A 440 -18.20 20.90 48.39
C ILE A 440 -19.03 19.64 48.69
N MET A 441 -19.97 19.68 49.64
CA MET A 441 -20.73 18.52 50.11
C MET A 441 -21.39 17.73 48.96
N GLN A 442 -21.91 18.42 47.94
CA GLN A 442 -22.51 17.81 46.75
C GLN A 442 -21.52 17.00 45.90
N TYR A 443 -20.26 17.44 45.80
CA TYR A 443 -19.23 16.78 44.99
C TYR A 443 -18.52 15.63 45.73
N LYS A 444 -18.57 15.59 47.07
CA LYS A 444 -18.04 14.45 47.86
C LYS A 444 -18.75 13.14 47.56
N LYS A 445 -19.96 13.19 47.00
CA LYS A 445 -20.73 12.02 46.58
C LYS A 445 -20.27 11.44 45.24
N ILE A 446 -19.36 12.12 44.52
CA ILE A 446 -18.90 11.73 43.19
C ILE A 446 -17.51 11.06 43.29
N PRO A 447 -17.38 9.74 43.09
CA PRO A 447 -16.14 9.00 43.38
C PRO A 447 -14.91 9.53 42.65
N SER A 448 -15.05 9.98 41.39
CA SER A 448 -13.95 10.54 40.60
C SER A 448 -13.42 11.86 41.14
N LYS A 449 -14.19 12.57 41.97
CA LYS A 449 -13.87 13.89 42.53
C LYS A 449 -13.39 13.83 43.98
N VAL A 450 -13.70 12.77 44.72
CA VAL A 450 -13.32 12.61 46.14
C VAL A 450 -11.82 12.78 46.36
N ARG A 451 -10.99 12.11 45.56
CA ARG A 451 -9.54 12.18 45.71
C ARG A 451 -8.98 13.58 45.46
N ILE A 452 -9.55 14.29 44.48
CA ILE A 452 -9.17 15.68 44.15
C ILE A 452 -9.51 16.60 45.33
N ILE A 453 -10.72 16.45 45.87
CA ILE A 453 -11.18 17.22 47.04
C ILE A 453 -10.25 16.95 48.24
N GLN A 454 -9.90 15.70 48.52
CA GLN A 454 -8.99 15.35 49.61
C GLN A 454 -7.61 15.99 49.46
N GLU A 455 -6.99 15.89 48.27
CA GLU A 455 -5.66 16.42 48.00
C GLU A 455 -5.60 17.95 48.18
N ILE A 456 -6.66 18.67 47.78
CA ILE A 456 -6.72 20.14 47.88
C ILE A 456 -6.88 20.62 49.33
N PHE A 457 -7.63 19.87 50.15
CA PHE A 457 -7.79 20.18 51.57
C PHE A 457 -6.54 19.85 52.39
N LEU A 458 -5.82 18.80 52.02
CA LEU A 458 -4.58 18.39 52.68
C LEU A 458 -3.40 19.28 52.31
N TYR A 459 -3.33 19.75 51.05
CA TYR A 459 -2.17 20.47 50.53
C TYR A 459 -2.51 21.81 49.85
N PRO A 460 -3.18 22.76 50.53
CA PRO A 460 -3.64 24.01 49.91
C PRO A 460 -2.50 24.88 49.35
N TYR A 461 -1.31 24.83 49.95
CA TYR A 461 -0.12 25.57 49.48
C TYR A 461 0.51 24.96 48.22
N LYS A 462 0.41 23.64 48.02
CA LYS A 462 0.84 22.97 46.77
C LYS A 462 -0.03 23.37 45.59
N VAL A 463 -1.29 23.75 45.84
CA VAL A 463 -2.17 24.29 44.81
C VAL A 463 -1.70 25.68 44.35
N ASP A 464 -1.19 26.54 45.25
CA ASP A 464 -0.58 27.81 44.82
C ASP A 464 0.70 27.61 44.02
N GLU A 465 1.55 26.69 44.46
CA GLU A 465 2.78 26.32 43.75
C GLU A 465 2.46 25.85 42.32
N ALA A 466 1.42 25.04 42.15
CA ALA A 466 0.95 24.62 40.83
C ALA A 466 0.39 25.79 39.99
N ILE A 467 -0.38 26.71 40.59
CA ILE A 467 -0.90 27.90 39.88
C ILE A 467 0.24 28.84 39.46
N GLN A 468 1.23 29.04 40.33
CA GLN A 468 2.42 29.83 40.03
C GLN A 468 3.25 29.18 38.91
N ALA A 469 3.45 27.86 38.96
CA ALA A 469 4.09 27.13 37.88
C ALA A 469 3.35 27.30 36.55
N ILE A 470 2.01 27.27 36.58
CA ILE A 470 1.18 27.48 35.38
C ILE A 470 1.36 28.89 34.82
N ASN A 471 1.23 29.92 35.67
CA ASN A 471 1.34 31.32 35.26
C ASN A 471 2.74 31.67 34.73
N ASN A 472 3.78 31.08 35.33
CA ASN A 472 5.17 31.33 34.94
C ASN A 472 5.66 30.43 33.79
N LYS A 473 4.80 29.56 33.25
CA LYS A 473 5.15 28.52 32.26
C LYS A 473 6.33 27.64 32.69
N ASP A 474 6.38 27.27 33.97
CA ASP A 474 7.39 26.35 34.50
C ASP A 474 6.94 24.90 34.31
N TYR A 475 7.28 24.34 33.15
CA TYR A 475 6.91 22.96 32.76
C TYR A 475 7.47 21.91 33.72
N LYS A 476 8.67 22.12 34.28
CA LYS A 476 9.34 21.10 35.10
C LYS A 476 8.61 20.91 36.42
N THR A 477 8.26 22.00 37.10
CA THR A 477 7.49 21.94 38.35
C THR A 477 6.04 21.53 38.08
N TYR A 478 5.43 22.01 36.99
CA TYR A 478 4.09 21.59 36.57
C TYR A 478 3.97 20.08 36.37
N PHE A 479 4.82 19.47 35.53
CA PHE A 479 4.74 18.03 35.24
C PHE A 479 5.11 17.17 36.46
N LYS A 480 6.00 17.66 37.32
CA LYS A 480 6.27 17.01 38.62
C LYS A 480 5.03 16.97 39.49
N LEU A 481 4.40 18.14 39.71
CA LEU A 481 3.18 18.24 40.53
C LEU A 481 2.00 17.49 39.92
N LYS A 482 1.88 17.43 38.58
CA LYS A 482 0.86 16.66 37.88
C LYS A 482 0.98 15.15 38.12
N ASN A 483 2.20 14.62 38.18
CA ASN A 483 2.44 13.20 38.46
C ASN A 483 2.12 12.86 39.91
N GLU A 484 2.36 13.79 40.83
CA GLU A 484 2.14 13.60 42.28
C GLU A 484 0.69 13.83 42.69
N TYR A 485 -0.02 14.78 42.06
CA TYR A 485 -1.34 15.23 42.48
C TYR A 485 -2.33 15.33 41.32
N LYS A 486 -3.53 14.76 41.50
CA LYS A 486 -4.58 14.74 40.47
C LYS A 486 -5.25 16.10 40.27
N PHE A 487 -5.26 16.96 41.29
CA PHE A 487 -5.91 18.27 41.20
C PHE A 487 -5.28 19.20 40.14
N VAL A 488 -3.99 19.01 39.81
CA VAL A 488 -3.24 19.89 38.90
C VAL A 488 -3.88 19.94 37.51
N THR A 489 -4.44 18.82 37.06
CA THR A 489 -5.14 18.72 35.77
C THR A 489 -6.43 19.56 35.67
N TYR A 490 -6.98 19.99 36.81
CA TYR A 490 -8.22 20.78 36.88
C TYR A 490 -7.96 22.28 37.10
N LEU A 491 -6.69 22.69 37.17
CA LEU A 491 -6.34 24.10 37.31
C LEU A 491 -6.52 24.84 35.97
N ASN A 492 -7.01 26.07 36.05
CA ASN A 492 -7.13 26.93 34.88
C ASN A 492 -5.74 27.14 34.25
N GLY A 493 -5.63 26.91 32.94
CA GLY A 493 -4.37 27.04 32.19
C GLY A 493 -3.54 25.75 32.07
N ALA A 494 -3.86 24.70 32.83
CA ALA A 494 -3.20 23.38 32.73
C ALA A 494 -3.30 22.77 31.31
N SER A 495 -4.48 22.84 30.70
CA SER A 495 -4.72 22.34 29.34
C SER A 495 -3.96 23.13 28.25
N ASN A 496 -3.77 24.44 28.45
CA ASN A 496 -3.02 25.28 27.52
C ASN A 496 -1.52 24.95 27.57
N LEU A 497 -0.96 24.71 28.76
CA LEU A 497 0.42 24.27 28.93
C LEU A 497 0.70 22.92 28.29
N GLU A 498 -0.28 22.02 28.28
CA GLU A 498 -0.14 20.73 27.62
C GLU A 498 -0.15 20.87 26.09
N LYS A 499 -0.98 21.77 25.56
CA LYS A 499 -1.00 22.12 24.13
C LYS A 499 0.24 22.91 23.68
N ASP A 500 0.89 23.65 24.58
CA ASP A 500 2.14 24.35 24.28
C ASP A 500 3.24 23.38 23.82
N GLY A 501 3.16 22.09 24.15
CA GLY A 501 4.11 21.06 23.66
C GLY A 501 4.19 20.99 22.14
N GLU A 502 3.05 21.04 21.45
CA GLU A 502 2.99 21.02 19.98
C GLU A 502 3.58 22.31 19.38
N VAL A 503 3.31 23.46 20.00
CA VAL A 503 3.88 24.74 19.58
C VAL A 503 5.41 24.77 19.76
N ILE A 504 5.91 24.23 20.88
CA ILE A 504 7.35 24.14 21.14
C ILE A 504 8.00 23.16 20.17
N TYR A 505 7.31 22.08 19.78
CA TYR A 505 7.79 21.12 18.79
C TYR A 505 8.07 21.80 17.44
N PHE A 506 7.12 22.58 16.93
CA PHE A 506 7.32 23.31 15.68
C PHE A 506 8.43 24.36 15.77
N LYS A 507 8.53 25.08 16.90
CA LYS A 507 9.62 26.04 17.13
C LYS A 507 11.00 25.37 17.21
N ALA A 508 11.09 24.15 17.75
CA ALA A 508 12.32 23.38 17.78
C ALA A 508 12.76 22.96 16.37
N LEU A 509 11.82 22.55 15.52
CA LEU A 509 12.09 22.26 14.11
C LEU A 509 12.55 23.50 13.35
N GLU A 510 11.85 24.62 13.51
CA GLU A 510 12.20 25.89 12.86
C GLU A 510 13.61 26.36 13.28
N ALA A 511 13.94 26.28 14.57
CA ALA A 511 15.27 26.59 15.08
C ALA A 511 16.36 25.63 14.55
N PHE A 512 16.04 24.35 14.36
CA PHE A 512 16.95 23.36 13.79
C PHE A 512 17.26 23.66 12.31
N TYR A 513 16.22 23.95 11.50
CA TYR A 513 16.39 24.25 10.07
C TYR A 513 17.03 25.62 9.81
N SER A 514 16.81 26.60 10.71
CA SER A 514 17.47 27.91 10.65
C SER A 514 18.88 27.94 11.25
N LEU A 515 19.40 26.79 11.69
CA LEU A 515 20.72 26.64 12.33
C LEU A 515 20.91 27.48 13.61
N SER A 516 19.83 27.89 14.28
CA SER A 516 19.88 28.65 15.55
C SER A 516 20.10 27.72 16.75
N ILE A 517 21.33 27.21 16.90
CA ILE A 517 21.67 26.16 17.90
C ILE A 517 21.27 26.53 19.34
N LYS A 518 21.42 27.80 19.75
CA LYS A 518 21.05 28.25 21.10
C LYS A 518 19.55 28.13 21.37
N GLU A 519 18.72 28.49 20.39
CA GLU A 519 17.26 28.40 20.51
C GLU A 519 16.80 26.96 20.40
N CYS A 520 17.43 26.18 19.51
CA CYS A 520 17.16 24.76 19.36
C CYS A 520 17.43 24.01 20.68
N LYS A 521 18.59 24.20 21.32
CA LYS A 521 18.90 23.62 22.66
C LYS A 521 17.91 24.05 23.75
N LYS A 522 17.43 25.30 23.69
CA LYS A 522 16.43 25.80 24.62
C LYS A 522 15.09 25.06 24.44
N TYR A 523 14.59 24.95 23.21
CA TYR A 523 13.30 24.28 22.95
C TYR A 523 13.37 22.76 23.15
N THR A 524 14.47 22.10 22.80
CA THR A 524 14.66 20.67 23.08
C THR A 524 14.65 20.37 24.59
N SER A 525 15.30 21.22 25.39
CA SER A 525 15.29 21.09 26.85
C SER A 525 13.88 21.21 27.46
N LEU A 526 13.02 22.03 26.86
CA LEU A 526 11.62 22.18 27.26
C LEU A 526 10.78 20.97 26.84
N LEU A 527 10.97 20.46 25.62
CA LEU A 527 10.25 19.30 25.08
C LEU A 527 10.47 18.01 25.86
N LYS A 528 11.65 17.84 26.50
CA LYS A 528 11.94 16.68 27.37
C LYS A 528 10.95 16.52 28.52
N ASN A 529 10.28 17.59 28.94
CA ASN A 529 9.28 17.52 30.01
C ASN A 529 7.94 16.94 29.52
N PHE A 530 7.69 16.93 28.20
CA PHE A 530 6.49 16.36 27.60
C PHE A 530 6.73 14.90 27.24
N LYS A 531 5.85 14.01 27.73
CA LYS A 531 5.99 12.56 27.53
C LYS A 531 5.97 12.18 26.04
N ASP A 532 5.06 12.78 25.27
CA ASP A 532 4.82 12.42 23.87
C ASP A 532 5.93 12.91 22.92
N TYR A 533 6.68 13.95 23.32
CA TYR A 533 7.77 14.53 22.53
C TYR A 533 9.17 14.21 23.06
N ARG A 534 9.27 13.38 24.11
CA ARG A 534 10.53 13.09 24.79
C ARG A 534 11.53 12.37 23.89
N ASP A 535 11.07 11.35 23.17
CA ASP A 535 11.93 10.56 22.28
C ASP A 535 12.43 11.43 21.13
N PHE A 536 11.54 12.23 20.53
CA PHE A 536 11.92 13.24 19.53
C PHE A 536 12.94 14.24 20.07
N ALA A 537 12.78 14.74 21.30
CA ALA A 537 13.70 15.70 21.88
C ALA A 537 15.11 15.12 22.12
N LEU A 538 15.21 13.83 22.44
CA LEU A 538 16.49 13.12 22.59
C LEU A 538 17.16 12.91 21.23
N ASP A 539 16.41 12.46 20.22
CA ASP A 539 16.92 12.31 18.86
C ASP A 539 17.40 13.64 18.26
N LEU A 540 16.65 14.72 18.49
CA LEU A 540 17.02 16.05 18.01
C LEU A 540 18.28 16.56 18.73
N GLU A 541 18.50 16.22 19.99
CA GLU A 541 19.72 16.58 20.73
C GLU A 541 20.97 15.92 20.14
N ILE A 542 20.89 14.62 19.79
CA ILE A 542 21.97 13.90 19.11
C ILE A 542 22.31 14.59 17.78
N LYS A 543 21.28 14.93 16.99
CA LYS A 543 21.46 15.63 15.71
C LYS A 543 22.06 17.03 15.87
N ILE A 544 21.70 17.76 16.93
CA ILE A 544 22.30 19.07 17.22
C ILE A 544 23.79 18.93 17.51
N ASP A 545 24.19 17.90 18.25
CA ASP A 545 25.60 17.64 18.57
C ASP A 545 26.40 17.21 17.32
N GLU A 546 25.81 16.42 16.42
CA GLU A 546 26.41 16.11 15.11
C GLU A 546 26.61 17.37 14.25
N VAL A 547 25.60 18.24 14.17
CA VAL A 547 25.69 19.51 13.43
C VAL A 547 26.75 20.43 14.03
N LEU A 548 26.86 20.49 15.36
CA LEU A 548 27.91 21.24 16.06
C LEU A 548 29.31 20.76 15.68
N ILE A 549 29.55 19.44 15.68
CA ILE A 549 30.83 18.85 15.28
C ILE A 549 31.17 19.20 13.82
N ILE A 550 30.16 19.23 12.94
CA ILE A 550 30.35 19.61 11.54
C ILE A 550 30.67 21.11 11.41
N MET A 551 29.95 21.98 12.12
CA MET A 551 30.21 23.43 12.10
C MET A 551 31.58 23.79 12.68
N GLU A 552 32.03 23.10 13.74
CA GLU A 552 33.39 23.27 14.28
C GLU A 552 34.47 22.86 13.25
N LYS A 553 34.26 21.75 12.54
CA LYS A 553 35.16 21.33 11.45
C LYS A 553 35.20 22.32 10.29
N ILE A 554 34.07 22.95 9.97
CA ILE A 554 33.98 23.97 8.90
C ILE A 554 34.68 25.26 9.32
N ASN A 555 34.49 25.73 10.56
CA ASN A 555 35.13 26.95 11.06
C ASN A 555 36.63 26.79 11.38
N SER A 556 37.11 25.55 11.52
CA SER A 556 38.54 25.22 11.70
C SER A 556 39.34 25.13 10.38
N LYS A 557 38.67 25.24 9.23
CA LYS A 557 39.25 25.35 7.90
C LYS A 557 39.10 26.77 7.39
#